data_AF-A0A849K5Q5-F1
#
_entry.id   AF-A0A849K5Q5-F1
#
_cell.length_a   1.000
_cell.length_b   1.000
_cell.length_c   1.000
_cell.angle_alpha   90.00
_cell.angle_beta   90.00
_cell.angle_gamma   90.00
#
_symmetry.space_group_name_H-M   'P 1'
#
loop_
_entity.id
_entity.type
_entity.pdbx_description
1 polymer ?
#
loop_
_entity_poly.entity_id
_entity_poly.type
_entity_poly.pdbx_seq_one_letter_code
_entity_poly.pdbx_strand_id
1 'polypeptide(L)'
;MKIFVDGVQVAAAAVRTTNPFSSTSALDVGRTREPSSQFSTFNGTIEDLRLWKVARSGAEIEAARHAAVAAGTPNLMLNWRLDEGSGTVLADSSGLGHAGSVSGLFDNLPGTVAGRIEVPGQRVVYTLDLLQPKQVVFDSLADTNFTWTLEGPRGTHVSARSFQGSDSREWGTADGYIADFAAGNRLVHELAPGRYTFTIDAPGMPPALSHGA
;
A
#
# COMPACT_ATOMS: atom_id res chain seq x y z
N MET A 1 27.76 -10.04 -5.05
CA MET A 1 26.55 -9.42 -4.48
C MET A 1 26.46 -9.78 -3.02
N LYS A 2 26.05 -8.84 -2.18
CA LYS A 2 25.75 -9.06 -0.77
C LYS A 2 24.35 -8.52 -0.51
N ILE A 3 23.59 -9.21 0.34
CA ILE A 3 22.29 -8.77 0.80
C ILE A 3 22.41 -8.53 2.31
N PHE A 4 21.92 -7.38 2.74
CA PHE A 4 21.90 -6.97 4.14
C PHE A 4 20.45 -6.72 4.57
N VAL A 5 20.14 -7.09 5.81
CA VAL A 5 18.92 -6.73 6.52
C VAL A 5 19.36 -6.13 7.84
N ASP A 6 18.87 -4.92 8.15
CA ASP A 6 19.25 -4.18 9.37
C ASP A 6 20.78 -4.09 9.58
N GLY A 7 21.50 -3.76 8.49
CA GLY A 7 22.96 -3.64 8.50
C GLY A 7 23.74 -4.96 8.59
N VAL A 8 23.07 -6.10 8.83
CA VAL A 8 23.68 -7.42 8.97
C VAL A 8 23.63 -8.18 7.63
N GLN A 9 24.76 -8.76 7.22
CA GLN A 9 24.82 -9.53 5.98
C GLN A 9 24.05 -10.86 6.14
N VAL A 10 23.00 -11.06 5.35
CA VAL A 10 22.17 -12.28 5.38
C VAL A 10 22.48 -13.24 4.23
N ALA A 11 23.05 -12.74 3.13
CA ALA A 11 23.46 -13.57 1.99
C ALA A 11 24.61 -12.95 1.21
N ALA A 12 25.36 -13.79 0.52
CA ALA A 12 26.40 -13.38 -0.41
C ALA A 12 26.54 -14.36 -1.57
N ALA A 13 26.86 -13.83 -2.75
CA ALA A 13 27.15 -14.63 -3.94
C ALA A 13 28.21 -13.93 -4.79
N ALA A 14 28.97 -14.70 -5.57
CA ALA A 14 29.80 -14.15 -6.62
C ALA A 14 28.93 -13.47 -7.68
N VAL A 15 29.39 -12.33 -8.20
CA VAL A 15 28.78 -11.66 -9.36
C VAL A 15 29.71 -11.80 -10.54
N ARG A 16 29.14 -11.86 -11.75
CA ARG A 16 29.92 -11.82 -12.98
C ARG A 16 30.69 -10.50 -13.04
N THR A 17 31.91 -10.55 -13.55
CA THR A 17 32.80 -9.38 -13.71
C THR A 17 32.70 -8.73 -15.08
N THR A 18 31.82 -9.23 -15.95
CA THR A 18 31.48 -8.61 -17.23
C THR A 18 30.63 -7.37 -17.03
N ASN A 19 30.54 -6.51 -18.05
CA ASN A 19 29.68 -5.33 -18.00
C ASN A 19 28.24 -5.70 -17.59
N PRO A 20 27.63 -4.94 -16.67
CA PRO A 20 26.22 -5.11 -16.35
C PRO A 20 25.36 -4.80 -17.57
N PHE A 21 24.20 -5.43 -17.65
CA PHE A 21 23.19 -5.10 -18.66
C PHE A 21 22.76 -3.64 -18.47
N SER A 22 22.71 -2.88 -19.57
CA SER A 22 22.16 -1.53 -19.58
C SER A 22 20.80 -1.53 -20.28
N SER A 23 19.88 -0.73 -19.76
CA SER A 23 18.54 -0.54 -20.32
C SER A 23 18.21 0.94 -20.35
N THR A 24 17.48 1.37 -21.38
CA THR A 24 16.88 2.71 -21.45
C THR A 24 15.48 2.75 -20.82
N SER A 25 14.96 1.61 -20.36
CA SER A 25 13.71 1.56 -19.61
C SER A 25 13.86 2.30 -18.29
N ALA A 26 12.80 2.99 -17.87
CA ALA A 26 12.73 3.60 -16.55
C ALA A 26 12.94 2.55 -15.44
N LEU A 27 13.56 2.98 -14.34
CA LEU A 27 13.60 2.20 -13.11
C LEU A 27 12.17 2.06 -12.58
N ASP A 28 11.71 0.83 -12.47
CA ASP A 28 10.44 0.52 -11.84
C ASP A 28 10.67 0.00 -10.43
N VAL A 29 9.82 0.43 -9.51
CA VAL A 29 9.86 0.04 -8.10
C VAL A 29 8.50 -0.56 -7.75
N GLY A 30 8.51 -1.69 -7.06
CA GLY A 30 7.30 -2.38 -6.63
C GLY A 30 6.53 -3.15 -7.71
N ARG A 31 6.98 -3.12 -8.97
CA ARG A 31 6.38 -3.86 -10.09
C ARG A 31 7.43 -4.60 -10.92
N THR A 32 6.97 -5.55 -11.72
CA THR A 32 7.80 -6.28 -12.68
C THR A 32 7.36 -6.00 -14.12
N ARG A 33 8.32 -5.92 -15.05
CA ARG A 33 8.07 -5.94 -16.51
C ARG A 33 8.25 -7.33 -17.12
N GLU A 34 8.68 -8.30 -16.31
CA GLU A 34 8.90 -9.67 -16.76
C GLU A 34 7.55 -10.31 -17.14
N PRO A 35 7.46 -11.02 -18.27
CA PRO A 35 6.20 -11.59 -18.75
C PRO A 35 5.78 -12.85 -17.98
N SER A 36 6.63 -13.38 -17.10
CA SER A 36 6.34 -14.60 -16.34
C SER A 36 5.39 -14.30 -15.18
N SER A 37 4.30 -15.07 -15.11
CA SER A 37 3.33 -15.04 -14.00
C SER A 37 3.90 -15.52 -12.67
N GLN A 38 5.11 -16.09 -12.65
CA GLN A 38 5.81 -16.45 -11.40
C GLN A 38 6.39 -15.23 -10.69
N PHE A 39 6.50 -14.09 -11.37
CA PHE A 39 6.97 -12.84 -10.76
C PHE A 39 5.75 -11.96 -10.47
N SER A 40 5.48 -11.75 -9.18
CA SER A 40 4.43 -10.84 -8.74
C SER A 40 4.97 -9.44 -8.50
N THR A 41 4.06 -8.46 -8.50
CA THR A 41 4.37 -7.13 -7.94
C THR A 41 4.69 -7.26 -6.45
N PHE A 42 5.41 -6.28 -5.91
CA PHE A 42 5.63 -6.17 -4.48
C PHE A 42 4.30 -5.83 -3.80
N ASN A 43 3.94 -6.58 -2.76
CA ASN A 43 2.80 -6.29 -1.91
C ASN A 43 3.32 -5.88 -0.53
N GLY A 44 3.29 -4.58 -0.25
CA GLY A 44 3.81 -3.99 0.99
C GLY A 44 4.10 -2.51 0.81
N THR A 45 4.78 -1.94 1.81
CA THR A 45 5.23 -0.54 1.80
C THR A 45 6.72 -0.45 1.51
N ILE A 46 7.11 0.56 0.74
CA ILE A 46 8.51 0.94 0.52
C ILE A 46 8.66 2.35 1.03
N GLU A 47 9.75 2.60 1.76
CA GLU A 47 10.15 3.91 2.24
C GLU A 47 11.64 4.11 1.94
N ASP A 48 12.04 5.36 1.73
CA ASP A 48 13.45 5.78 1.70
C ASP A 48 14.35 4.98 0.73
N LEU A 49 13.93 4.93 -0.55
CA LEU A 49 14.67 4.24 -1.61
C LEU A 49 15.91 5.06 -2.03
N ARG A 50 17.08 4.45 -1.89
CA ARG A 50 18.36 5.08 -2.22
C ARG A 50 19.17 4.25 -3.20
N LEU A 51 19.79 4.91 -4.18
CA LEU A 51 20.77 4.30 -5.08
C LEU A 51 22.14 4.95 -4.90
N TRP A 52 23.18 4.13 -4.70
CA TRP A 52 24.56 4.58 -4.56
C TRP A 52 25.44 3.99 -5.65
N LYS A 53 26.37 4.78 -6.19
CA LYS A 53 27.38 4.28 -7.15
C LYS A 53 28.60 3.62 -6.49
N VAL A 54 28.53 3.33 -5.19
CA VAL A 54 29.56 2.62 -4.43
C VAL A 54 28.95 1.48 -3.63
N ALA A 55 29.73 0.44 -3.39
CA ALA A 55 29.36 -0.59 -2.44
C ALA A 55 29.48 -0.03 -1.02
N ARG A 56 28.36 -0.04 -0.28
CA ARG A 56 28.29 0.36 1.14
C ARG A 56 28.55 -0.86 2.04
N SER A 57 29.27 -0.66 3.12
CA SER A 57 29.48 -1.66 4.18
C SER A 57 28.24 -1.82 5.06
N GLY A 58 28.14 -2.93 5.80
CA GLY A 58 27.06 -3.15 6.76
C GLY A 58 26.98 -2.05 7.83
N ALA A 59 28.13 -1.60 8.35
CA ALA A 59 28.20 -0.52 9.33
C ALA A 59 27.71 0.83 8.76
N GLU A 60 28.04 1.13 7.49
CA GLU A 60 27.55 2.33 6.81
C GLU A 60 26.05 2.27 6.49
N ILE A 61 25.51 1.08 6.24
CA ILE A 61 24.07 0.86 6.05
C ILE A 61 23.36 1.07 7.39
N GLU A 62 23.85 0.45 8.46
CA GLU A 62 23.26 0.55 9.80
C GLU A 62 23.22 1.99 10.30
N ALA A 63 24.32 2.73 10.13
CA ALA A 63 24.38 4.13 10.55
C ALA A 63 23.43 5.05 9.75
N ALA A 64 23.06 4.68 8.53
CA ALA A 64 22.32 5.54 7.62
C ALA A 64 20.85 5.14 7.43
N ARG A 65 20.43 3.92 7.79
CA ARG A 65 19.11 3.36 7.42
C ARG A 65 17.89 4.13 7.93
N HIS A 66 18.04 4.93 8.98
CA HIS A 66 16.99 5.79 9.53
C HIS A 66 17.35 7.28 9.51
N ALA A 67 18.55 7.62 9.01
CA ALA A 67 19.04 8.99 8.99
C ALA A 67 18.79 9.61 7.62
N ALA A 68 18.30 10.86 7.59
CA ALA A 68 18.22 11.62 6.36
C ALA A 68 19.61 11.78 5.72
N VAL A 69 19.67 11.65 4.39
CA VAL A 69 20.92 11.84 3.62
C VAL A 69 20.84 13.17 2.89
N ALA A 70 21.86 14.03 3.08
CA ALA A 70 21.91 15.34 2.46
C ALA A 70 22.04 15.25 0.93
N ALA A 71 21.41 16.19 0.23
CA ALA A 71 21.61 16.37 -1.21
C ALA A 71 23.09 16.63 -1.52
N GLY A 72 23.57 16.12 -2.66
CA GLY A 72 24.98 16.23 -3.05
C GLY A 72 25.95 15.33 -2.27
N THR A 73 25.47 14.44 -1.40
CA THR A 73 26.34 13.45 -0.74
C THR A 73 27.11 12.66 -1.80
N PRO A 74 28.45 12.55 -1.70
CA PRO A 74 29.24 11.86 -2.71
C PRO A 74 28.73 10.44 -2.96
N ASN A 75 28.57 10.12 -4.24
CA ASN A 75 28.13 8.81 -4.73
C ASN A 75 26.64 8.46 -4.52
N LEU A 76 25.82 9.35 -3.96
CA LEU A 76 24.37 9.19 -3.95
C LEU A 76 23.81 9.56 -5.33
N MET A 77 23.11 8.63 -5.98
CA MET A 77 22.57 8.77 -7.34
C MET A 77 21.05 8.98 -7.37
N LEU A 78 20.35 8.48 -6.36
CA LEU A 78 18.90 8.61 -6.20
C LEU A 78 18.57 8.60 -4.71
N ASN A 79 17.65 9.46 -4.31
CA ASN A 79 17.04 9.39 -2.98
C ASN A 79 15.56 9.77 -3.06
N TRP A 80 14.69 8.77 -3.15
CA TRP A 80 13.25 8.95 -3.01
C TRP A 80 12.86 8.63 -1.57
N ARG A 81 12.55 9.67 -0.79
CA ARG A 81 12.13 9.49 0.61
C ARG A 81 10.75 8.87 0.74
N LEU A 82 9.90 9.06 -0.27
CA LEU A 82 8.52 8.54 -0.32
C LEU A 82 7.65 9.12 0.81
N ASP A 83 7.89 10.39 1.15
CA ASP A 83 7.28 11.12 2.27
C ASP A 83 6.38 12.30 1.85
N GLU A 84 6.12 12.46 0.55
CA GLU A 84 5.35 13.59 0.00
C GLU A 84 3.89 13.62 0.48
N GLY A 85 3.37 12.49 0.97
CA GLY A 85 2.05 12.35 1.58
C GLY A 85 0.86 12.43 0.61
N SER A 86 1.03 13.05 -0.56
CA SER A 86 0.02 13.14 -1.63
C SER A 86 0.66 13.47 -2.99
N GLY A 87 -0.10 13.32 -4.07
CA GLY A 87 0.34 13.58 -5.43
C GLY A 87 1.01 12.37 -6.08
N THR A 88 1.46 12.54 -7.33
CA THR A 88 2.00 11.47 -8.18
C THR A 88 3.46 11.66 -8.54
N VAL A 89 4.15 12.62 -7.93
CA VAL A 89 5.56 12.92 -8.22
C VAL A 89 6.40 12.62 -6.99
N LEU A 90 7.46 11.84 -7.18
CA LEU A 90 8.47 11.56 -6.17
C LEU A 90 9.65 12.50 -6.35
N ALA A 91 9.97 13.27 -5.32
CA ALA A 91 11.11 14.18 -5.37
C ALA A 91 12.42 13.40 -5.17
N ASP A 92 13.39 13.65 -6.05
CA ASP A 92 14.75 13.14 -5.86
C ASP A 92 15.54 14.06 -4.92
N SER A 93 15.62 13.66 -3.65
CA SER A 93 16.35 14.35 -2.60
C SER A 93 17.88 14.26 -2.76
N SER A 94 18.41 13.51 -3.74
CA SER A 94 19.85 13.50 -4.02
C SER A 94 20.35 14.81 -4.64
N GLY A 95 19.45 15.58 -5.25
CA GLY A 95 19.75 16.82 -5.97
C GLY A 95 20.15 16.60 -7.44
N LEU A 96 20.01 15.39 -7.98
CA LEU A 96 20.38 15.07 -9.36
C LEU A 96 19.21 15.13 -10.36
N GLY A 97 17.99 15.38 -9.86
CA GLY A 97 16.81 15.63 -10.70
C GLY A 97 16.17 14.36 -11.27
N HIS A 98 16.40 13.21 -10.64
CA HIS A 98 15.77 11.94 -11.05
C HIS A 98 14.37 11.77 -10.43
N ALA A 99 13.48 12.74 -10.67
CA ALA A 99 12.12 12.68 -10.16
C ALA A 99 11.40 11.42 -10.66
N GLY A 100 10.69 10.75 -9.76
CA GLY A 100 9.87 9.58 -10.08
C GLY A 100 8.41 9.97 -10.28
N SER A 101 7.63 9.05 -10.84
CA SER A 101 6.16 9.16 -10.85
C SER A 101 5.52 7.95 -10.18
N VAL A 102 4.60 8.20 -9.27
CA VAL A 102 3.72 7.18 -8.69
C VAL A 102 2.53 7.02 -9.62
N SER A 103 2.30 5.79 -10.08
CA SER A 103 1.04 5.41 -10.70
C SER A 103 0.16 4.74 -9.65
N GLY A 104 -0.81 5.48 -9.13
CA GLY A 104 -1.83 4.95 -8.23
C GLY A 104 -2.85 4.10 -8.99
N LEU A 105 -3.42 3.10 -8.31
CA LEU A 105 -4.47 2.25 -8.86
C LEU A 105 -5.72 3.05 -9.30
N PHE A 106 -5.91 4.25 -8.76
CA PHE A 106 -7.12 5.05 -8.91
C PHE A 106 -6.89 6.41 -9.59
N ASP A 107 -5.71 6.67 -10.14
CA ASP A 107 -5.34 8.00 -10.68
C ASP A 107 -6.29 8.50 -11.80
N ASN A 108 -6.96 7.57 -12.48
CA ASN A 108 -7.92 7.88 -13.56
C ASN A 108 -9.39 7.76 -13.13
N LEU A 109 -9.67 7.60 -11.84
CA LEU A 109 -11.03 7.52 -11.32
C LEU A 109 -11.48 8.90 -10.79
N PRO A 110 -12.53 9.51 -11.38
CA PRO A 110 -13.02 10.80 -10.92
C PRO A 110 -13.66 10.69 -9.53
N GLY A 111 -13.43 11.70 -8.69
CA GLY A 111 -14.02 11.76 -7.34
C GLY A 111 -13.40 10.79 -6.33
N THR A 112 -12.17 10.31 -6.59
CA THR A 112 -11.42 9.48 -5.66
C THR A 112 -11.13 10.23 -4.36
N VAL A 113 -11.44 9.60 -3.23
CA VAL A 113 -11.02 10.02 -1.90
C VAL A 113 -9.95 9.04 -1.43
N ALA A 114 -8.76 9.55 -1.11
CA ALA A 114 -7.65 8.76 -0.59
C ALA A 114 -7.39 9.10 0.88
N GLY A 115 -6.94 8.11 1.64
CA GLY A 115 -6.55 8.25 3.04
C GLY A 115 -5.59 7.13 3.45
N ARG A 116 -5.04 7.24 4.66
CA ARG A 116 -4.04 6.30 5.19
C ARG A 116 -4.34 5.90 6.63
N ILE A 117 -3.94 4.67 6.97
CA ILE A 117 -3.81 4.17 8.34
C ILE A 117 -2.35 4.35 8.72
N GLU A 118 -2.06 5.36 9.54
CA GLU A 118 -0.73 5.75 10.01
C GLU A 118 -0.26 4.87 11.18
N VAL A 119 -1.17 4.40 12.03
CA VAL A 119 -0.83 3.62 13.22
C VAL A 119 -1.74 2.41 13.42
N PRO A 120 -1.23 1.30 14.02
CA PRO A 120 -2.07 0.20 14.46
C PRO A 120 -3.19 0.68 15.39
N GLY A 121 -4.39 0.15 15.22
CA GLY A 121 -5.57 0.56 16.02
C GLY A 121 -6.25 1.84 15.53
N GLN A 122 -5.75 2.49 14.48
CA GLN A 122 -6.38 3.71 13.98
C GLN A 122 -7.75 3.42 13.37
N ARG A 123 -8.71 4.27 13.74
CA ARG A 123 -10.03 4.37 13.12
C ARG A 123 -10.05 5.54 12.14
N VAL A 124 -10.48 5.31 10.91
CA VAL A 124 -10.69 6.36 9.90
C VAL A 124 -12.16 6.43 9.54
N VAL A 125 -12.70 7.65 9.54
CA VAL A 125 -14.13 7.91 9.33
C VAL A 125 -14.32 8.84 8.14
N TYR A 126 -15.12 8.40 7.18
CA TYR A 126 -15.54 9.17 6.02
C TYR A 126 -17.04 9.46 6.11
N THR A 127 -17.45 10.64 5.68
CA THR A 127 -18.87 11.02 5.62
C THR A 127 -19.27 11.18 4.16
N LEU A 128 -20.42 10.62 3.78
CA LEU A 128 -20.95 10.68 2.42
C LEU A 128 -22.38 11.24 2.47
N ASP A 129 -22.65 12.27 1.67
CA ASP A 129 -24.01 12.81 1.50
C ASP A 129 -24.56 12.33 0.15
N LEU A 130 -25.60 11.50 0.19
CA LEU A 130 -26.28 11.00 -1.01
C LEU A 130 -27.54 11.83 -1.28
N LEU A 131 -27.58 12.51 -2.42
CA LEU A 131 -28.75 13.31 -2.84
C LEU A 131 -29.83 12.46 -3.51
N GLN A 132 -29.45 11.30 -4.04
CA GLN A 132 -30.32 10.37 -4.75
C GLN A 132 -29.97 8.94 -4.31
N PRO A 133 -30.90 7.97 -4.49
CA PRO A 133 -30.58 6.57 -4.25
C PRO A 133 -29.36 6.14 -5.06
N LYS A 134 -28.47 5.36 -4.46
CA LYS A 134 -27.25 4.90 -5.11
C LYS A 134 -26.96 3.45 -4.76
N GLN A 135 -26.57 2.67 -5.76
CA GLN A 135 -25.96 1.36 -5.55
C GLN A 135 -24.46 1.54 -5.37
N VAL A 136 -23.92 0.95 -4.30
CA VAL A 136 -22.49 0.97 -4.01
C VAL A 136 -21.99 -0.44 -3.74
N VAL A 137 -20.74 -0.70 -4.09
CA VAL A 137 -20.02 -1.92 -3.75
C VAL A 137 -18.78 -1.50 -2.96
N PHE A 138 -18.41 -2.31 -1.97
CA PHE A 138 -17.12 -2.19 -1.32
C PHE A 138 -16.29 -3.41 -1.71
N ASP A 139 -15.22 -3.20 -2.48
CA ASP A 139 -14.31 -4.24 -2.92
C ASP A 139 -12.97 -4.04 -2.23
N SER A 140 -12.57 -4.99 -1.38
CA SER A 140 -11.29 -4.97 -0.71
C SER A 140 -10.20 -5.40 -1.68
N LEU A 141 -9.38 -4.46 -2.11
CA LEU A 141 -8.26 -4.74 -3.04
C LEU A 141 -7.08 -5.45 -2.38
N ALA A 142 -7.17 -5.72 -1.08
CA ALA A 142 -6.19 -6.50 -0.32
C ALA A 142 -6.86 -7.18 0.89
N ASP A 143 -6.48 -8.42 1.13
CA ASP A 143 -6.84 -9.17 2.33
C ASP A 143 -6.08 -8.64 3.54
N THR A 144 -6.78 -7.83 4.33
CA THR A 144 -6.27 -7.30 5.60
C THR A 144 -7.17 -7.76 6.74
N ASN A 145 -6.68 -7.65 7.97
CA ASN A 145 -7.45 -7.93 9.18
C ASN A 145 -8.29 -6.72 9.63
N PHE A 146 -8.57 -5.78 8.72
CA PHE A 146 -9.36 -4.60 9.00
C PHE A 146 -10.84 -4.94 8.97
N THR A 147 -11.64 -4.11 9.62
CA THR A 147 -13.09 -4.15 9.49
C THR A 147 -13.64 -2.82 8.99
N TRP A 148 -14.84 -2.85 8.41
CA TRP A 148 -15.56 -1.64 8.05
C TRP A 148 -17.00 -1.66 8.53
N THR A 149 -17.51 -0.47 8.82
CA THR A 149 -18.88 -0.23 9.26
C THR A 149 -19.48 0.88 8.39
N LEU A 150 -20.72 0.71 7.96
CA LEU A 150 -21.48 1.74 7.26
C LEU A 150 -22.75 2.03 8.02
N GLU A 151 -22.85 3.25 8.53
CA GLU A 151 -24.02 3.76 9.24
C GLU A 151 -24.73 4.79 8.35
N GLY A 152 -26.05 4.76 8.34
CA GLY A 152 -26.87 5.66 7.54
C GLY A 152 -28.02 6.27 8.34
N PRO A 153 -28.90 7.01 7.66
CA PRO A 153 -30.01 7.73 8.31
C PRO A 153 -31.03 6.81 8.99
N ARG A 154 -31.03 5.52 8.65
CA ARG A 154 -31.92 4.49 9.19
C ARG A 154 -31.22 3.55 10.17
N GLY A 155 -30.02 3.90 10.63
CA GLY A 155 -29.18 3.07 11.49
C GLY A 155 -28.07 2.34 10.72
N THR A 156 -27.50 1.31 11.34
CA THR A 156 -26.38 0.53 10.80
C THR A 156 -26.80 -0.27 9.56
N HIS A 157 -26.14 -0.03 8.44
CA HIS A 157 -26.33 -0.77 7.18
C HIS A 157 -25.39 -1.98 7.08
N VAL A 158 -24.13 -1.79 7.47
CA VAL A 158 -23.11 -2.85 7.60
C VAL A 158 -22.39 -2.67 8.93
N SER A 159 -22.24 -3.75 9.69
CA SER A 159 -21.64 -3.75 11.02
C SER A 159 -20.32 -4.52 11.03
N ALA A 160 -19.20 -3.83 11.24
CA ALA A 160 -17.87 -4.40 11.47
C ALA A 160 -17.51 -5.59 10.55
N ARG A 161 -17.79 -5.46 9.25
CA ARG A 161 -17.51 -6.50 8.27
C ARG A 161 -16.00 -6.59 8.02
N SER A 162 -15.45 -7.80 8.02
CA SER A 162 -14.05 -8.06 7.66
C SER A 162 -13.77 -7.74 6.20
N PHE A 163 -12.59 -7.18 5.90
CA PHE A 163 -12.13 -6.99 4.53
C PHE A 163 -12.06 -8.33 3.78
N GLN A 164 -11.62 -9.41 4.44
CA GLN A 164 -11.53 -10.77 3.86
C GLN A 164 -12.87 -11.39 3.41
N GLY A 165 -14.00 -10.74 3.68
CA GLY A 165 -15.32 -11.19 3.25
C GLY A 165 -16.11 -10.06 2.62
N SER A 166 -15.41 -9.11 1.99
CA SER A 166 -16.01 -7.93 1.38
C SER A 166 -15.98 -7.95 -0.13
N ASP A 167 -15.04 -8.68 -0.73
CA ASP A 167 -14.96 -8.89 -2.16
C ASP A 167 -15.88 -10.02 -2.64
N SER A 168 -15.98 -10.13 -3.96
CA SER A 168 -16.99 -10.99 -4.60
C SER A 168 -16.62 -12.47 -4.67
N ARG A 169 -15.34 -12.81 -4.51
CA ARG A 169 -14.80 -14.16 -4.74
C ARG A 169 -15.09 -15.11 -3.58
N GLU A 170 -15.17 -14.59 -2.36
CA GLU A 170 -15.26 -15.33 -1.11
C GLU A 170 -16.72 -15.72 -0.79
N TRP A 171 -17.67 -15.27 -1.61
CA TRP A 171 -19.12 -15.55 -1.50
C TRP A 171 -19.65 -16.53 -2.56
N GLY A 172 -18.77 -17.36 -3.12
CA GLY A 172 -19.09 -18.31 -4.17
C GLY A 172 -20.19 -19.34 -3.83
N THR A 173 -21.39 -19.10 -4.34
CA THR A 173 -22.05 -20.03 -5.29
C THR A 173 -22.56 -19.22 -6.48
N ALA A 174 -22.48 -19.81 -7.67
CA ALA A 174 -22.76 -19.19 -8.98
C ALA A 174 -23.96 -18.22 -8.97
N ASP A 175 -23.75 -17.05 -9.57
CA ASP A 175 -24.60 -15.86 -9.55
C ASP A 175 -24.66 -15.17 -8.18
N GLY A 176 -23.90 -14.07 -8.03
CA GLY A 176 -23.75 -13.22 -6.84
C GLY A 176 -25.03 -12.52 -6.37
N TYR A 177 -26.13 -13.26 -6.28
CA TYR A 177 -27.44 -12.87 -5.84
C TYR A 177 -27.89 -13.81 -4.72
N ILE A 178 -27.49 -13.50 -3.49
CA ILE A 178 -28.10 -14.15 -2.32
C ILE A 178 -29.50 -13.53 -2.15
N ALA A 179 -30.53 -14.36 -2.31
CA ALA A 179 -31.95 -14.00 -2.17
C ALA A 179 -32.37 -13.72 -0.72
N ASP A 180 -31.45 -13.76 0.24
CA ASP A 180 -31.72 -13.36 1.62
C ASP A 180 -31.54 -11.84 1.79
N PHE A 181 -32.64 -11.13 1.53
CA PHE A 181 -32.72 -9.68 1.64
C PHE A 181 -32.56 -9.15 3.08
N ALA A 182 -32.63 -10.01 4.10
CA ALA A 182 -32.66 -9.62 5.52
C ALA A 182 -31.27 -9.58 6.18
N ALA A 183 -30.28 -10.29 5.64
CA ALA A 183 -28.90 -10.19 6.11
C ALA A 183 -28.21 -8.98 5.47
N GLY A 184 -27.56 -8.13 6.26
CA GLY A 184 -26.71 -7.03 5.78
C GLY A 184 -25.44 -7.50 5.04
N ASN A 185 -25.52 -8.61 4.32
CA ASN A 185 -24.44 -9.36 3.69
C ASN A 185 -24.56 -9.36 2.15
N ARG A 186 -24.94 -8.20 1.58
CA ARG A 186 -25.02 -7.97 0.12
C ARG A 186 -23.70 -7.42 -0.41
N LEU A 187 -23.38 -7.73 -1.68
CA LEU A 187 -22.25 -7.13 -2.42
C LEU A 187 -22.61 -5.72 -2.86
N VAL A 188 -23.82 -5.61 -3.39
CA VAL A 188 -24.40 -4.33 -3.83
C VAL A 188 -25.30 -3.82 -2.71
N HIS A 189 -24.93 -2.67 -2.18
CA HIS A 189 -25.65 -1.95 -1.15
C HIS A 189 -26.51 -0.86 -1.80
N GLU A 190 -27.83 -0.95 -1.61
CA GLU A 190 -28.77 0.07 -2.04
C GLU A 190 -28.95 1.11 -0.94
N LEU A 191 -28.36 2.28 -1.16
CA LEU A 191 -28.38 3.38 -0.22
C LEU A 191 -29.43 4.40 -0.64
N ALA A 192 -30.38 4.70 0.25
CA ALA A 192 -31.32 5.80 0.08
C ALA A 192 -30.63 7.17 0.27
N PRO A 193 -31.23 8.28 -0.20
CA PRO A 193 -30.71 9.62 0.07
C PRO A 193 -30.51 9.87 1.57
N GLY A 194 -29.46 10.61 1.90
CA GLY A 194 -29.12 11.02 3.25
C GLY A 194 -27.62 10.91 3.54
N ARG A 195 -27.27 11.19 4.79
CA ARG A 195 -25.89 11.17 5.28
C ARG A 195 -25.51 9.80 5.80
N TYR A 196 -24.35 9.33 5.37
CA TYR A 196 -23.74 8.08 5.79
C TYR A 196 -22.39 8.33 6.42
N THR A 197 -22.00 7.43 7.31
CA THR A 197 -20.67 7.38 7.92
C THR A 197 -20.06 6.03 7.59
N PHE A 198 -18.96 6.04 6.85
CA PHE A 198 -18.17 4.87 6.50
C PHE A 198 -16.90 4.86 7.35
N THR A 199 -16.78 3.85 8.21
CA THR A 199 -15.70 3.71 9.16
C THR A 199 -14.83 2.53 8.77
N ILE A 200 -13.51 2.73 8.74
CA ILE A 200 -12.50 1.68 8.65
C ILE A 200 -11.81 1.59 10.01
N ASP A 201 -11.77 0.38 10.57
CA ASP A 201 -11.11 0.06 11.82
C ASP A 201 -9.91 -0.86 11.55
N ALA A 202 -8.69 -0.31 11.71
CA ALA A 202 -7.48 -1.12 11.73
C ALA A 202 -7.32 -1.75 13.12
N PRO A 203 -6.96 -3.04 13.23
CA PRO A 203 -6.75 -3.67 14.52
C PRO A 203 -5.53 -3.08 15.22
N GLY A 204 -5.58 -3.06 16.55
CA GLY A 204 -4.43 -2.74 17.38
C GLY A 204 -3.28 -3.72 17.17
N MET A 205 -2.07 -3.31 17.56
CA MET A 205 -0.93 -4.21 17.56
C MET A 205 -1.22 -5.39 18.51
N PRO A 206 -1.08 -6.66 18.07
CA PRO A 206 -1.08 -7.77 19.01
C PRO A 206 0.08 -7.55 20.01
N PRO A 207 -0.05 -7.97 21.28
CA PRO A 207 1.02 -7.82 22.25
C PRO A 207 2.32 -8.40 21.70
N ALA A 208 3.41 -7.65 21.81
CA ALA A 208 4.71 -8.07 21.31
C ALA A 208 5.03 -9.46 21.85
N LEU A 209 5.32 -10.41 20.97
CA LEU A 209 5.89 -11.70 21.36
C LEU A 209 7.24 -11.39 22.01
N SER A 210 7.28 -11.46 23.35
CA SER A 210 8.54 -11.42 24.09
C SER A 210 9.36 -12.61 23.62
N HIS A 211 10.32 -12.36 22.74
CA HIS A 211 11.35 -13.35 22.48
C HIS A 211 12.19 -13.39 23.76
N GLY A 212 12.02 -14.47 24.52
CA GLY A 212 12.86 -14.75 25.68
C GLY A 212 14.33 -14.69 25.26
N ALA A 213 15.12 -14.00 26.09
CA ALA A 213 16.56 -13.85 25.93
C ALA A 213 17.29 -15.20 25.92
#